data_AF-A0A379N4Z5-F1
#
_entry.id   AF-A0A379N4Z5-F1
#
_cell.length_a   1.000
_cell.length_b   1.000
_cell.length_c   1.000
_cell.angle_alpha   90.00
_cell.angle_beta   90.00
_cell.angle_gamma   90.00
#
_symmetry.space_group_name_H-M   'P 1'
#
loop_
_entity.id
_entity.type
_entity.pdbx_description
1 polymer ?
#
loop_
_entity_poly.entity_id
_entity_poly.type
_entity_poly.pdbx_seq_one_letter_code
_entity_poly.pdbx_strand_id
1 'polypeptide(L)'
;MARLLREGGVPSGDILEEPTGTDTLSSARAVAGLLQGWRGPVLVSSSAYHIPRCVLLLRLLGLPARRGPAARAAPGFQDWRWRLREAPAIPYDAALALWHRRAGRGPAPAA
;
A
#
# COMPACT_ATOMS: atom_id res chain seq x y z
N MET A 1 -15.39 1.92 -3.79
CA MET A 1 -14.70 0.92 -4.63
C MET A 1 -15.52 -0.37 -4.77
N ALA A 2 -15.99 -0.97 -3.67
CA ALA A 2 -16.76 -2.22 -3.70
C ALA A 2 -17.98 -2.20 -4.66
N ARG A 3 -18.69 -1.08 -4.79
CA ARG A 3 -19.75 -0.92 -5.80
C ARG A 3 -19.25 -1.12 -7.24
N LEU A 4 -18.14 -0.47 -7.60
CA LEU A 4 -17.54 -0.58 -8.94
C LEU A 4 -17.07 -2.01 -9.25
N LEU A 5 -16.51 -2.70 -8.25
CA LEU A 5 -16.11 -4.11 -8.40
C LEU A 5 -17.31 -5.02 -8.63
N ARG A 6 -18.41 -4.81 -7.89
CA ARG A 6 -19.67 -5.55 -8.08
C ARG A 6 -20.28 -5.29 -9.45
N GLU A 7 -20.33 -4.03 -9.88
CA GLU A 7 -20.80 -3.64 -11.22
C GLU A 7 -19.93 -4.23 -12.33
N GLY A 8 -18.63 -4.44 -12.06
CA GLY A 8 -17.70 -5.15 -12.93
C GLY A 8 -17.78 -6.68 -12.85
N GLY A 9 -18.72 -7.26 -12.09
CA GLY A 9 -18.96 -8.70 -12.01
C GLY A 9 -18.17 -9.45 -10.93
N VAL A 10 -17.46 -8.76 -10.04
CA VAL A 10 -16.78 -9.43 -8.91
C VAL A 10 -17.81 -9.89 -7.87
N PRO A 11 -17.84 -11.18 -7.48
CA PRO A 11 -18.74 -11.68 -6.43
C PRO A 11 -18.53 -10.95 -5.10
N SER A 12 -19.60 -10.71 -4.36
CA SER A 12 -19.51 -10.03 -3.05
C SER A 12 -18.66 -10.80 -2.03
N GLY A 13 -18.66 -12.14 -2.10
CA GLY A 13 -17.82 -12.99 -1.24
C GLY A 13 -16.31 -12.82 -1.47
N ASP A 14 -15.91 -12.28 -2.62
CA ASP A 14 -14.51 -12.02 -2.97
C ASP A 14 -14.10 -10.57 -2.65
N ILE A 15 -15.01 -9.76 -2.09
CA ILE A 15 -14.77 -8.36 -1.75
C ILE A 15 -14.81 -8.20 -0.23
N LEU A 16 -13.63 -7.97 0.36
CA LEU A 16 -13.51 -7.60 1.76
C LEU A 16 -13.27 -6.09 1.87
N GLU A 17 -14.22 -5.36 2.47
CA GLU A 17 -14.10 -3.92 2.68
C GLU A 17 -13.36 -3.59 3.99
N GLU A 18 -12.47 -2.61 3.93
CA GLU A 18 -11.75 -2.05 5.08
C GLU A 18 -12.20 -0.58 5.24
N PRO A 19 -13.13 -0.25 6.16
CA PRO A 19 -13.74 1.08 6.26
C PRO A 19 -13.07 2.03 7.27
N THR A 20 -12.01 1.58 7.97
CA THR A 20 -11.43 2.28 9.13
C THR A 20 -10.23 3.16 8.80
N GLY A 21 -9.57 2.96 7.65
CA GLY A 21 -8.42 3.74 7.25
C GLY A 21 -8.72 5.23 7.01
N THR A 22 -8.06 6.10 7.77
CA THR A 22 -8.17 7.57 7.65
C THR A 22 -6.96 8.21 6.99
N ASP A 23 -5.85 7.47 6.91
CA ASP A 23 -4.60 7.85 6.26
C ASP A 23 -3.89 6.61 5.69
N THR A 24 -2.86 6.78 4.86
CA THR A 24 -2.18 5.66 4.20
C THR A 24 -1.57 4.65 5.17
N LEU A 25 -1.08 5.08 6.33
CA LEU A 25 -0.49 4.19 7.34
C LEU A 25 -1.58 3.41 8.09
N SER A 26 -2.66 4.07 8.51
CA SER A 26 -3.78 3.37 9.18
C SER A 26 -4.43 2.34 8.25
N SER A 27 -4.67 2.68 6.97
CA SER A 27 -5.13 1.71 5.97
C SER A 27 -4.17 0.54 5.80
N ALA A 28 -2.85 0.80 5.71
CA ALA A 28 -1.87 -0.27 5.53
C ALA A 28 -1.84 -1.23 6.73
N ARG A 29 -1.98 -0.72 7.95
CA ARG A 29 -2.06 -1.54 9.18
C ARG A 29 -3.34 -2.37 9.24
N ALA A 30 -4.48 -1.78 8.91
CA ALA A 30 -5.75 -2.49 8.87
C ALA A 30 -5.70 -3.64 7.84
N VAL A 31 -5.22 -3.36 6.62
CA VAL A 31 -5.03 -4.38 5.58
C VAL A 31 -4.05 -5.48 6.01
N ALA A 32 -2.95 -5.13 6.70
CA ALA A 32 -2.02 -6.13 7.23
C ALA A 32 -2.68 -7.06 8.25
N GLY A 33 -3.56 -6.54 9.10
CA GLY A 33 -4.38 -7.36 10.01
C GLY A 33 -5.35 -8.27 9.26
N LEU A 34 -6.04 -7.77 8.24
CA LEU A 34 -6.97 -8.56 7.43
C LEU A 34 -6.27 -9.68 6.65
N LEU A 35 -5.03 -9.46 6.23
CA LEU A 35 -4.21 -10.41 5.47
C LEU A 35 -3.29 -11.26 6.36
N GLN A 36 -3.50 -11.27 7.68
CA GLN A 36 -2.70 -12.12 8.57
C GLN A 36 -2.86 -13.60 8.18
N GLY A 37 -1.73 -14.28 7.94
CA GLY A 37 -1.72 -15.68 7.48
C GLY A 37 -1.91 -15.85 5.96
N TRP A 38 -2.13 -14.79 5.19
CA TRP A 38 -2.16 -14.84 3.74
C TRP A 38 -0.79 -15.23 3.17
N ARG A 39 -0.76 -16.23 2.28
CA ARG A 39 0.48 -16.71 1.63
C ARG A 39 0.57 -16.39 0.14
N GLY A 40 -0.51 -15.87 -0.43
CA GLY A 40 -0.57 -15.52 -1.85
C GLY A 40 0.11 -14.18 -2.17
N PRO A 41 0.23 -13.86 -3.47
CA PRO A 41 0.69 -12.53 -3.88
C PRO A 41 -0.30 -11.45 -3.41
N VAL A 42 0.23 -10.25 -3.10
CA VAL A 42 -0.58 -9.07 -2.77
C VAL A 42 -0.30 -8.00 -3.82
N LEU A 43 -1.34 -7.56 -4.54
CA LEU A 43 -1.22 -6.54 -5.58
C LEU A 43 -1.89 -5.25 -5.13
N VAL A 44 -1.15 -4.15 -5.17
CA VAL A 44 -1.67 -2.82 -4.84
C VAL A 44 -2.21 -2.15 -6.08
N SER A 45 -3.50 -1.83 -6.08
CA SER A 45 -4.16 -1.03 -7.12
C SER A 45 -4.58 0.32 -6.52
N SER A 46 -3.97 1.41 -7.01
CA SER A 46 -4.27 2.79 -6.62
C SER A 46 -3.80 3.72 -7.74
N SER A 47 -3.93 5.03 -7.55
CA SER A 47 -3.36 6.02 -8.47
C SER A 47 -1.85 5.84 -8.60
N ALA A 48 -1.30 6.01 -9.82
CA ALA A 48 0.08 5.68 -10.14
C ALA A 48 1.13 6.33 -9.22
N TYR A 49 0.83 7.53 -8.72
CA TYR A 49 1.70 8.27 -7.81
C TYR A 49 1.70 7.66 -6.39
N HIS A 50 0.55 7.17 -5.88
CA HIS A 50 0.46 6.55 -4.54
C HIS A 50 0.99 5.12 -4.43
N ILE A 51 1.07 4.38 -5.54
CA ILE A 51 1.47 2.96 -5.54
C ILE A 51 2.82 2.70 -4.85
N PRO A 52 3.91 3.46 -5.09
CA PRO A 52 5.19 3.25 -4.40
C PRO A 52 5.07 3.32 -2.88
N ARG A 53 4.37 4.34 -2.35
CA ARG A 53 4.18 4.53 -0.90
C ARG A 53 3.39 3.38 -0.29
N CYS A 54 2.29 2.98 -0.91
CA CYS A 54 1.47 1.86 -0.42
C CYS A 54 2.25 0.53 -0.42
N VAL A 55 2.98 0.24 -1.51
CA VAL A 55 3.81 -0.98 -1.59
C VAL A 55 4.90 -0.99 -0.54
N LEU A 56 5.56 0.15 -0.29
CA LEU A 56 6.58 0.26 0.75
C LEU A 56 6.01 -0.06 2.13
N LEU A 57 4.90 0.59 2.52
CA LEU A 57 4.28 0.39 3.83
C LEU A 57 3.83 -1.06 4.04
N LEU A 58 3.17 -1.66 3.05
CA LEU A 58 2.72 -3.06 3.15
C LEU A 58 3.90 -4.04 3.28
N ARG A 59 5.02 -3.78 2.59
CA ARG A 59 6.25 -4.58 2.74
C ARG A 59 6.89 -4.42 4.11
N LEU A 60 6.92 -3.19 4.65
CA LEU A 60 7.40 -2.93 6.00
C LEU A 60 6.55 -3.63 7.06
N LEU A 61 5.26 -3.84 6.78
CA LEU A 61 4.31 -4.60 7.60
C LEU A 61 4.36 -6.12 7.33
N GLY A 62 5.29 -6.61 6.51
CA GLY A 62 5.53 -8.04 6.30
C GLY A 62 4.71 -8.68 5.17
N LEU A 63 3.93 -7.92 4.42
CA LEU A 63 3.16 -8.46 3.30
C LEU A 63 4.01 -8.55 2.01
N PRO A 64 3.82 -9.59 1.18
CA PRO A 64 4.50 -9.75 -0.11
C PRO A 64 3.91 -8.84 -1.21
N ALA A 65 3.80 -7.53 -0.93
CA ALA A 65 3.14 -6.56 -1.79
C ALA A 65 3.94 -6.23 -3.06
N ARG A 66 3.24 -6.16 -4.18
CA ARG A 66 3.73 -5.75 -5.50
C ARG A 66 2.78 -4.73 -6.12
N ARG A 67 3.30 -3.99 -7.12
CA ARG A 67 2.48 -3.06 -7.89
C ARG A 67 1.49 -3.86 -8.74
N GLY A 68 0.20 -3.61 -8.57
CA GLY A 68 -0.84 -4.12 -9.46
C GLY A 68 -0.94 -3.26 -10.73
N PRO A 69 -1.75 -3.70 -11.71
CA PRO A 69 -2.09 -2.87 -12.86
C PRO A 69 -2.77 -1.59 -12.38
N ALA A 70 -2.11 -0.46 -12.57
CA ALA A 70 -2.67 0.85 -12.27
C ALA A 70 -3.56 1.28 -13.43
N ALA A 71 -4.71 1.88 -13.13
CA ALA A 71 -5.39 2.70 -14.12
C ALA A 71 -4.41 3.79 -14.58
N ARG A 72 -4.07 3.79 -15.88
CA ARG A 72 -3.17 4.78 -16.46
C ARG A 72 -3.92 6.10 -16.42
N ALA A 73 -3.60 6.98 -15.47
CA ALA A 73 -4.08 8.36 -15.53
C ALA A 73 -3.65 8.96 -16.87
N ALA A 74 -4.55 9.70 -17.53
CA ALA A 74 -4.19 10.40 -18.76
C ALA A 74 -3.00 11.33 -18.45
N PRO A 75 -1.85 11.20 -19.14
CA PRO A 75 -0.64 11.90 -18.76
C PRO A 75 -0.86 13.41 -18.88
N GLY A 76 -0.84 14.12 -17.74
CA GLY A 76 -1.03 15.56 -17.68
C GLY A 76 -0.02 16.26 -16.78
N PHE A 77 0.12 17.58 -16.94
CA PHE A 77 1.04 18.42 -16.15
C PHE A 77 0.81 18.32 -14.63
N GLN A 78 -0.41 17.97 -14.20
CA GLN A 78 -0.74 17.72 -12.80
C GLN A 78 -0.12 16.43 -12.26
N ASP A 79 -0.05 15.34 -13.04
CA ASP A 79 0.60 14.08 -12.63
C ASP A 79 2.09 14.28 -12.34
N TRP A 80 2.78 15.11 -13.13
CA TRP A 80 4.20 15.39 -12.93
C TRP A 80 4.46 16.18 -11.64
N ARG A 81 3.59 17.14 -11.31
CA ARG A 81 3.66 17.91 -10.05
C ARG A 81 3.46 17.03 -8.82
N TRP A 82 2.56 16.05 -8.86
CA TRP A 82 2.36 15.10 -7.76
C TRP A 82 3.51 14.08 -7.64
N ARG A 83 4.04 13.60 -8.78
CA ARG A 83 5.23 12.73 -8.81
C ARG A 83 6.49 13.42 -8.27
N LEU A 84 6.67 14.72 -8.51
CA LEU A 84 7.77 15.52 -7.96
C LEU A 84 7.65 15.74 -6.45
N ARG A 85 6.43 15.79 -5.90
CA ARG A 85 6.22 15.90 -4.45
C ARG A 85 6.51 14.59 -3.71
N GLU A 86 6.26 13.43 -4.32
CA GLU A 86 6.55 12.13 -3.69
C GLU A 86 8.00 11.65 -3.91
N ALA A 87 8.72 12.17 -4.92
CA ALA A 87 10.12 11.83 -5.18
C ALA A 87 11.10 12.04 -4.01
N PRO A 88 11.02 13.13 -3.19
CA PRO A 88 11.87 13.30 -2.02
C PRO A 88 11.44 12.46 -0.81
N ALA A 89 10.20 11.95 -0.77
CA ALA A 89 9.73 11.10 0.33
C ALA A 89 10.32 9.68 0.27
N ILE A 90 10.56 9.16 -0.94
CA ILE A 90 11.12 7.82 -1.16
C ILE A 90 12.52 7.63 -0.54
N PRO A 91 13.50 8.54 -0.71
CA PRO A 91 14.80 8.41 -0.05
C PRO A 91 14.72 8.61 1.47
N TYR A 92 13.80 9.45 1.97
CA TYR A 92 13.59 9.64 3.41
C TYR A 92 13.03 8.38 4.08
N ASP A 93 11.99 7.77 3.51
CA ASP A 93 11.39 6.54 4.05
C ASP A 93 12.35 5.34 3.91
N ALA A 94 13.14 5.29 2.84
CA ALA A 94 14.19 4.29 2.68
C ALA A 94 15.30 4.43 3.73
N ALA A 95 15.69 5.67 4.07
CA ALA A 95 16.66 5.95 5.12
C ALA A 95 16.12 5.59 6.51
N LEU A 96 14.85 5.90 6.80
CA LEU A 96 14.20 5.56 8.06
C LEU A 96 14.05 4.03 8.24
N ALA A 97 13.66 3.33 7.16
CA ALA A 97 13.58 1.87 7.15
C ALA A 97 14.95 1.19 7.34
N LEU A 98 16.00 1.71 6.70
CA LEU A 98 17.37 1.23 6.92
C LEU A 98 17.88 1.53 8.34
N TRP A 99 17.54 2.68 8.90
CA TRP A 99 17.86 3.03 10.29
C TRP A 99 17.21 2.04 11.24
N HIS A 100 15.91 1.79 11.13
CA HIS A 100 15.21 0.84 12.00
C HIS A 100 15.78 -0.59 11.90
N ARG A 101 16.20 -1.02 10.70
CA ARG A 101 16.88 -2.32 10.51
C ARG A 101 18.28 -2.36 11.12
N ARG A 102 19.06 -1.26 11.07
CA ARG A 102 20.42 -1.20 11.64
C ARG A 102 20.44 -0.96 13.15
N ALA A 103 19.43 -0.28 13.69
CA ALA A 103 19.34 0.05 15.11
C ALA A 103 18.87 -1.13 15.99
N GLY A 104 18.72 -2.34 15.43
CA GLY A 104 18.37 -3.54 16.20
C GLY A 104 16.99 -3.54 16.85
N ARG A 105 16.17 -2.50 16.63
CA ARG A 105 14.76 -2.46 17.05
C ARG A 105 13.89 -3.06 15.96
N GLY A 106 14.02 -4.37 15.78
CA GLY A 106 12.91 -5.15 15.23
C GLY A 106 11.68 -4.99 16.14
N PRO A 107 10.46 -5.19 15.62
CA PRO A 107 9.29 -5.25 16.49
C PRO A 107 9.56 -6.28 17.58
N ALA A 108 9.29 -5.90 18.83
CA ALA A 108 9.34 -6.82 19.95
C ALA A 108 8.52 -8.07 19.60
N PRO A 109 9.01 -9.28 19.92
CA PRO A 109 8.20 -10.48 19.74
C PRO A 109 6.89 -10.26 20.51
N ALA A 110 5.76 -10.46 19.81
CA ALA A 110 4.47 -10.53 20.49
C ALA A 110 4.53 -11.72 21.46
N ALA A 111 4.37 -11.42 22.75
CA ALA A 111 4.10 -12.41 23.79
C ALA A 111 2.67 -12.92 23.67
#